data_AF-A0A4C1WZP5-F1
#
_entry.id   AF-A0A4C1WZP5-F1
#
_cell.length_a   1.000
_cell.length_b   1.000
_cell.length_c   1.000
_cell.angle_alpha   90.00
_cell.angle_beta   90.00
_cell.angle_gamma   90.00
#
_symmetry.space_group_name_H-M   'P 1'
#
loop_
_entity.id
_entity.type
_entity.pdbx_description
1 polymer ?
#
loop_
_entity_poly.entity_id
_entity_poly.type
_entity_poly.pdbx_seq_one_letter_code
_entity_poly.pdbx_strand_id
1 'polypeptide(L)'
;MIDSVKKRGKKVNIANIKVMTHAKKVVTSLEEWQQRYAEGSTGEIIKCFFSRVEQAYTVLRKIEKEPQVAQTLTGHGRFAQYLYRFKLRDSPYCAFDPVKIQDLLHILEDCDMLHRERAALETVIDVRIERRNFQEILEDVTKREKFLVFCAKVVEICNRINK
;
A
#
# COMPACT_ATOMS: atom_id res chain seq x y z
N MET A 1 12.08 -46.82 64.81
CA MET A 1 12.90 -45.64 64.44
C MET A 1 12.57 -45.28 63.00
N ILE A 2 12.11 -44.04 62.79
CA ILE A 2 12.08 -43.25 61.54
C ILE A 2 11.10 -43.65 60.40
N ASP A 3 9.87 -43.16 60.56
CA ASP A 3 9.10 -42.25 59.70
C ASP A 3 8.77 -42.57 58.23
N SER A 4 7.44 -42.63 58.02
CA SER A 4 6.72 -42.37 56.78
C SER A 4 6.89 -40.94 56.28
N VAL A 5 7.17 -40.73 54.98
CA VAL A 5 6.64 -39.55 54.25
C VAL A 5 6.32 -39.88 52.80
N LYS A 6 5.02 -39.96 52.52
CA LYS A 6 4.37 -39.96 51.21
C LYS A 6 4.47 -38.54 50.61
N LYS A 7 5.43 -38.27 49.72
CA LYS A 7 5.49 -36.96 49.02
C LYS A 7 4.42 -36.90 47.91
N ARG A 8 3.31 -36.26 48.27
CA ARG A 8 2.23 -35.83 47.38
C ARG A 8 2.78 -35.00 46.23
N GLY A 9 2.27 -35.26 45.03
CA GLY A 9 2.46 -34.40 43.87
C GLY A 9 1.99 -32.98 44.18
N LYS A 10 2.86 -32.00 43.95
CA LYS A 10 2.45 -30.59 43.88
C LYS A 10 1.93 -30.35 42.47
N LYS A 11 0.61 -30.25 42.34
CA LYS A 11 -0.01 -29.55 41.22
C LYS A 11 0.60 -28.15 41.19
N VAL A 12 1.34 -27.83 40.14
CA VAL A 12 1.76 -26.45 39.88
C VAL A 12 0.49 -25.67 39.59
N ASN A 13 0.17 -24.72 40.45
CA ASN A 13 -0.96 -23.83 40.23
C ASN A 13 -0.60 -22.88 39.09
N ILE A 14 -1.21 -23.09 37.92
CA ILE A 14 -0.96 -22.33 36.68
C ILE A 14 -1.39 -20.85 36.83
N ALA A 15 -2.05 -20.49 37.93
CA ALA A 15 -2.56 -19.14 38.20
C ALA A 15 -1.50 -18.04 38.38
N ASN A 16 -0.19 -18.35 38.43
CA ASN A 16 0.86 -17.34 38.62
C ASN A 16 1.94 -17.31 37.52
N ILE A 17 1.69 -17.92 36.36
CA ILE A 17 2.48 -17.55 35.18
C ILE A 17 1.96 -16.19 34.74
N LYS A 18 2.65 -15.12 35.16
CA LYS A 18 2.53 -13.81 34.53
C LYS A 18 3.06 -13.96 33.11
N VAL A 19 2.23 -14.46 32.20
CA VAL A 19 2.48 -14.39 30.77
C VAL A 19 2.56 -12.89 30.48
N MET A 20 3.75 -12.40 30.18
CA MET A 20 3.93 -11.07 29.62
C MET A 20 3.27 -11.07 28.24
N THR A 21 1.96 -10.83 28.20
CA THR A 21 1.23 -10.53 26.99
C THR A 21 1.76 -9.20 26.48
N HIS A 22 2.61 -9.25 25.46
CA HIS A 22 3.15 -8.07 24.76
C HIS A 22 2.07 -7.41 23.88
N ALA A 23 0.91 -7.11 24.46
CA ALA A 23 -0.14 -6.35 23.82
C ALA A 23 -0.49 -5.18 24.72
N LYS A 24 0.48 -4.30 24.97
CA LYS A 24 0.13 -2.89 25.18
C LYS A 24 -0.49 -2.43 23.85
N LYS A 25 -1.82 -2.49 23.76
CA LYS A 25 -2.54 -1.68 22.78
C LYS A 25 -2.25 -0.24 23.17
N VAL A 26 -1.19 0.33 22.61
CA VAL A 26 -1.01 1.78 22.62
C VAL A 26 -2.18 2.29 21.80
N VAL A 27 -3.19 2.84 22.48
CA VAL A 27 -4.21 3.65 21.81
C VAL A 27 -3.48 4.93 21.43
N THR A 28 -2.85 4.91 20.26
CA THR A 28 -2.23 6.09 19.63
C THR A 28 -3.36 6.98 19.16
N SER A 29 -3.33 8.27 19.49
CA SER A 29 -4.35 9.21 19.01
C SER A 29 -4.31 9.29 17.48
N LEU A 30 -5.40 9.72 16.84
CA LEU A 30 -5.40 9.91 15.39
C LEU A 30 -4.30 10.92 14.96
N GLU A 31 -4.03 11.92 15.80
CA GLU A 31 -2.98 12.92 15.59
C GLU A 31 -1.58 12.30 15.66
N GLU A 32 -1.29 11.50 16.69
CA GLU A 32 -0.02 10.78 16.79
C GLU A 32 0.16 9.79 15.62
N TRP A 33 -0.92 9.15 15.17
CA TRP A 33 -0.85 8.23 14.03
C TRP A 33 -0.61 9.00 12.73
N GLN A 34 -1.28 10.14 12.53
CA GLN A 34 -1.03 11.04 11.41
C GLN A 34 0.41 11.56 11.39
N GLN A 35 0.96 11.93 12.56
CA GLN A 35 2.34 12.40 12.67
C GLN A 35 3.32 11.30 12.23
N ARG A 36 3.19 10.09 12.78
CA ARG A 36 4.04 8.94 12.39
C ARG A 36 3.92 8.60 10.90
N TYR A 37 2.70 8.70 10.37
CA TYR A 37 2.45 8.46 8.96
C TYR A 37 3.15 9.49 8.08
N ALA A 38 3.04 10.78 8.42
CA ALA A 38 3.69 11.86 7.68
C ALA A 38 5.22 11.78 7.76
N GLU A 39 5.78 11.57 8.96
CA GLU A 39 7.23 11.60 9.22
C GLU A 39 7.97 10.32 8.84
N GLY A 40 7.30 9.17 8.81
CA GLY A 40 7.92 7.89 8.48
C GLY A 40 8.36 7.83 7.01
N SER A 41 9.43 7.12 6.67
CA SER A 41 9.90 7.00 5.27
C SER A 41 9.24 5.88 4.46
N THR A 42 8.26 5.19 5.05
CA THR A 42 7.58 4.04 4.43
C THR A 42 6.27 4.48 3.80
N GLY A 43 5.92 3.89 2.66
CA GLY A 43 4.62 4.13 2.03
C GLY A 43 4.52 5.44 1.26
N GLU A 44 5.64 5.99 0.77
CA GLU A 44 5.65 7.24 -0.01
C GLU A 44 4.66 7.25 -1.18
N ILE A 45 4.48 6.11 -1.84
CA ILE A 45 3.48 5.96 -2.91
C ILE A 45 2.05 6.05 -2.36
N ILE A 46 1.72 5.32 -1.29
CA ILE A 46 0.36 5.36 -0.74
C ILE A 46 0.01 6.74 -0.17
N LYS A 47 1.01 7.49 0.31
CA LYS A 47 0.84 8.87 0.79
C LYS A 47 0.49 9.86 -0.31
N CYS A 48 0.91 9.60 -1.55
CA CYS A 48 0.52 10.41 -2.69
C CYS A 48 -0.99 10.31 -2.95
N PHE A 49 -1.60 9.17 -2.65
CA PHE A 49 -3.05 8.95 -2.75
C PHE A 49 -3.81 9.42 -1.49
N PHE A 50 -3.20 9.23 -0.32
CA PHE A 50 -3.83 9.51 0.96
C PHE A 50 -2.87 10.24 1.90
N SER A 51 -2.81 11.56 1.82
CA SER A 51 -1.99 12.36 2.74
C SER A 51 -2.50 12.29 4.19
N ARG A 52 -3.82 12.10 4.35
CA ARG A 52 -4.50 11.97 5.63
C ARG A 52 -4.88 10.53 5.94
N VAL A 53 -4.53 10.12 7.14
CA VAL A 53 -4.75 8.78 7.69
C VAL A 53 -6.23 8.44 7.86
N GLU A 54 -7.02 9.39 8.37
CA GLU A 54 -8.47 9.26 8.52
C GLU A 54 -9.16 9.01 7.17
N GLN A 55 -8.71 9.73 6.15
CA GLN A 55 -9.21 9.61 4.80
C GLN A 55 -8.81 8.26 4.20
N ALA A 56 -7.54 7.86 4.35
CA ALA A 56 -7.06 6.55 3.93
C ALA A 56 -7.98 5.44 4.47
N TYR A 57 -8.26 5.46 5.78
CA TYR A 57 -9.14 4.50 6.42
C TYR A 57 -10.55 4.50 5.81
N THR A 58 -11.12 5.69 5.59
CA THR A 58 -12.48 5.88 5.08
C THR A 58 -12.65 5.41 3.64
N VAL A 59 -11.63 5.62 2.80
CA VAL A 59 -11.67 5.20 1.39
C VAL A 59 -11.30 3.73 1.24
N LEU A 60 -10.19 3.27 1.86
CA LEU A 60 -9.70 1.91 1.71
C LEU A 60 -10.69 0.85 2.19
N ARG A 61 -11.52 1.15 3.20
CA ARG A 61 -12.59 0.23 3.65
C ARG A 61 -13.70 0.00 2.62
N LYS A 62 -13.83 0.89 1.62
CA LYS A 62 -14.82 0.85 0.54
C LYS A 62 -14.27 0.26 -0.75
N ILE A 63 -12.96 0.01 -0.81
CA ILE A 63 -12.28 -0.54 -1.97
C ILE A 63 -12.26 -2.07 -1.84
N GLU A 64 -12.65 -2.76 -2.91
CA GLU A 64 -12.49 -4.21 -2.99
C GLU A 64 -11.00 -4.60 -2.97
N LYS A 65 -10.68 -5.69 -2.27
CA LYS A 65 -9.29 -6.10 -2.01
C LYS A 65 -8.70 -6.86 -3.19
N GLU A 66 -8.62 -6.19 -4.34
CA GLU A 66 -7.99 -6.76 -5.52
C GLU A 66 -6.46 -6.65 -5.47
N PRO A 67 -5.70 -7.70 -5.85
CA PRO A 67 -4.24 -7.67 -5.85
C PRO A 67 -3.64 -6.54 -6.70
N GLN A 68 -4.26 -6.20 -7.83
CA GLN A 68 -3.81 -5.16 -8.74
C GLN A 68 -3.94 -3.77 -8.10
N VAL A 69 -5.06 -3.52 -7.41
CA VAL A 69 -5.26 -2.27 -6.67
C VAL A 69 -4.23 -2.14 -5.55
N ALA A 70 -3.95 -3.21 -4.81
CA ALA A 70 -2.91 -3.21 -3.79
C ALA A 70 -1.51 -2.92 -4.38
N GLN A 71 -1.17 -3.54 -5.51
CA GLN A 71 0.09 -3.28 -6.23
C GLN A 71 0.21 -1.81 -6.62
N THR A 72 -0.82 -1.25 -7.23
CA THR A 72 -0.85 0.16 -7.59
C THR A 72 -0.72 1.07 -6.37
N LEU A 73 -1.59 0.94 -5.36
CA LEU A 73 -1.57 1.85 -4.21
C LEU A 73 -0.27 1.79 -3.39
N THR A 74 0.45 0.68 -3.45
CA THR A 74 1.74 0.53 -2.75
C THR A 74 2.95 0.82 -3.64
N GLY A 75 2.75 0.96 -4.96
CA GLY A 75 3.85 1.02 -5.94
C GLY A 75 4.67 -0.28 -5.98
N HIS A 76 4.08 -1.40 -5.56
CA HIS A 76 4.70 -2.71 -5.61
C HIS A 76 4.29 -3.45 -6.88
N GLY A 77 5.11 -4.41 -7.31
CA GLY A 77 4.82 -5.25 -8.47
C GLY A 77 5.84 -5.08 -9.57
N ARG A 78 5.43 -5.32 -10.82
CA ARG A 78 6.36 -5.33 -11.96
C ARG A 78 6.59 -3.94 -12.53
N PHE A 79 6.87 -2.95 -11.70
CA PHE A 79 7.35 -1.63 -12.10
C PHE A 79 8.88 -1.67 -12.17
N ALA A 80 9.51 -1.08 -13.19
CA ALA A 80 10.95 -1.26 -13.39
C ALA A 80 11.78 -0.76 -12.20
N GLN A 81 11.39 0.35 -11.56
CA GLN A 81 12.04 0.84 -10.34
C GLN A 81 11.98 -0.20 -9.20
N TYR A 82 10.81 -0.82 -9.00
CA TYR A 82 10.62 -1.82 -7.95
C TYR A 82 11.44 -3.08 -8.26
N LEU A 83 11.39 -3.59 -9.48
CA LEU A 83 12.17 -4.77 -9.89
C LEU A 83 13.68 -4.52 -9.77
N TYR A 84 14.16 -3.33 -10.15
CA TYR A 84 15.56 -2.94 -10.00
C TYR A 84 16.01 -2.94 -8.54
N ARG A 85 15.20 -2.42 -7.63
CA ARG A 85 15.49 -2.44 -6.18
C ARG A 85 15.69 -3.86 -5.64
N PHE A 86 14.98 -4.85 -6.19
CA PHE A 86 15.11 -6.26 -5.84
C PHE A 86 16.10 -7.05 -6.72
N LYS A 87 16.85 -6.36 -7.59
CA LYS A 87 17.83 -6.98 -8.51
C LYS A 87 17.20 -8.02 -9.46
N LEU A 88 15.93 -7.84 -9.79
CA LEU A 88 15.19 -8.66 -10.76
C LEU A 88 15.20 -8.05 -12.17
N ARG A 89 15.78 -6.85 -12.32
CA ARG A 89 15.95 -6.13 -13.59
C ARG A 89 17.22 -5.27 -13.50
N ASP A 90 17.93 -5.12 -14.62
CA ASP A 90 19.21 -4.40 -14.67
C ASP A 90 19.08 -2.87 -14.66
N SER A 91 17.89 -2.36 -14.98
CA SER A 91 17.64 -0.93 -15.16
C SER A 91 16.29 -0.50 -14.56
N PRO A 92 16.24 0.62 -13.82
CA PRO A 92 15.00 1.19 -13.30
C PRO A 92 14.24 2.05 -14.34
N TYR A 93 14.84 2.29 -15.51
CA TYR A 93 14.31 3.23 -16.50
C TYR A 93 13.13 2.65 -17.29
N CYS A 94 12.25 3.55 -17.73
CA CYS A 94 11.09 3.20 -18.54
C CYS A 94 11.53 2.75 -19.95
N ALA A 95 10.92 1.69 -20.46
CA ALA A 95 11.17 1.22 -21.82
C ALA A 95 10.69 2.19 -22.90
N PHE A 96 9.78 3.11 -22.55
CA PHE A 96 9.18 4.11 -23.44
C PHE A 96 9.77 5.51 -23.21
N ASP A 97 10.52 5.70 -22.12
CA ASP A 97 11.19 6.95 -21.79
C ASP A 97 12.50 6.63 -21.05
N PRO A 98 13.63 6.51 -21.77
CA PRO A 98 14.89 6.07 -21.19
C PRO A 98 15.50 7.09 -20.21
N VAL A 99 14.98 8.32 -20.13
CA VAL A 99 15.46 9.33 -19.17
C VAL A 99 14.65 9.35 -17.88
N LYS A 100 13.50 8.67 -17.83
CA LYS A 100 12.65 8.59 -16.62
C LYS A 100 12.72 7.22 -15.96
N ILE A 101 12.82 7.25 -14.63
CA ILE A 101 12.62 6.05 -13.81
C ILE A 101 11.15 5.63 -13.93
N GLN A 102 10.92 4.34 -14.17
CA GLN A 102 9.58 3.81 -14.24
C GLN A 102 9.07 3.47 -12.83
N ASP A 103 8.70 4.52 -12.10
CA ASP A 103 7.87 4.42 -10.91
C ASP A 103 6.38 4.50 -11.27
N LEU A 104 5.52 4.27 -10.28
CA LEU A 104 4.08 4.33 -10.49
C LEU A 104 3.62 5.72 -10.94
N LEU A 105 4.20 6.79 -10.39
CA LEU A 105 3.72 8.16 -10.61
C LEU A 105 4.00 8.58 -12.05
N HIS A 106 5.19 8.28 -12.59
CA HIS A 106 5.48 8.38 -14.02
C HIS A 106 4.44 7.62 -14.85
N ILE A 107 4.16 6.36 -14.49
CA ILE A 107 3.19 5.54 -15.23
C ILE A 107 1.79 6.18 -15.22
N LEU A 108 1.36 6.75 -14.09
CA LEU A 108 0.05 7.35 -13.89
C LEU A 108 -0.08 8.80 -14.38
N GLU A 109 0.99 9.56 -14.49
CA GLU A 109 0.94 10.99 -14.80
C GLU A 109 1.33 11.28 -16.26
N ASP A 110 2.40 10.67 -16.78
CA ASP A 110 3.03 11.16 -18.02
C ASP A 110 3.73 10.10 -18.89
N CYS A 111 3.66 8.82 -18.55
CA CYS A 111 4.22 7.76 -19.39
C CYS A 111 3.44 7.57 -20.71
N ASP A 112 4.14 7.63 -21.84
CA ASP A 112 3.55 7.43 -23.17
C ASP A 112 2.91 6.06 -23.35
N MET A 113 3.41 5.06 -22.62
CA MET A 113 2.87 3.70 -22.58
C MET A 113 1.37 3.64 -22.27
N LEU A 114 0.87 4.57 -21.44
CA LEU A 114 -0.54 4.63 -21.03
C LEU A 114 -1.24 5.91 -21.51
N HIS A 115 -0.67 6.63 -22.47
CA HIS A 115 -1.21 7.93 -22.88
C HIS A 115 -2.69 7.83 -23.28
N ARG A 116 -3.05 6.80 -24.06
CA ARG A 116 -4.42 6.60 -24.54
C ARG A 116 -5.38 6.27 -23.39
N GLU A 117 -5.02 5.32 -22.53
CA GLU A 117 -5.83 4.89 -21.40
C GLU A 117 -6.02 6.02 -20.38
N ARG A 118 -4.96 6.79 -20.12
CA ARG A 118 -5.00 7.98 -19.26
C ARG A 118 -5.94 9.03 -19.82
N ALA A 119 -5.76 9.43 -21.08
CA ALA A 119 -6.60 10.45 -21.72
C ALA A 119 -8.08 10.05 -21.76
N ALA A 120 -8.37 8.76 -22.01
CA ALA A 120 -9.73 8.23 -21.96
C ALA A 120 -10.33 8.34 -20.55
N LEU A 121 -9.58 7.98 -19.51
CA LEU A 121 -10.02 8.14 -18.14
C LEU A 121 -10.27 9.60 -17.80
N GLU A 122 -9.30 10.48 -18.07
CA GLU A 122 -9.38 11.93 -17.78
C GLU A 122 -10.62 12.56 -18.39
N THR A 123 -10.95 12.20 -19.63
CA THR A 123 -12.17 12.65 -20.31
C THR A 123 -13.45 12.18 -19.58
N VAL A 124 -13.44 10.95 -19.07
CA VAL A 124 -14.60 10.31 -18.46
C VAL A 124 -14.82 10.76 -17.00
N ILE A 125 -13.78 11.18 -16.30
CA ILE A 125 -13.86 11.69 -14.92
C ILE A 125 -13.79 13.22 -14.83
N ASP A 126 -13.47 13.90 -15.93
CA ASP A 126 -13.26 15.35 -16.03
C ASP A 126 -12.21 15.90 -15.05
N VAL A 127 -11.15 15.12 -14.84
CA VAL A 127 -10.05 15.44 -13.92
C VAL A 127 -8.75 14.86 -14.48
N ARG A 128 -7.67 15.65 -14.46
CA ARG A 128 -6.33 15.23 -14.87
C ARG A 128 -5.75 14.22 -13.88
N ILE A 129 -5.09 13.18 -14.37
CA ILE A 129 -4.39 12.20 -13.52
C ILE A 129 -3.04 12.76 -13.09
N GLU A 130 -3.08 13.54 -12.02
CA GLU A 130 -1.92 14.19 -11.41
C GLU A 130 -2.00 14.02 -9.90
N ARG A 131 -0.84 13.91 -9.23
CA ARG A 131 -0.74 13.78 -7.76
C ARG A 131 -1.68 14.69 -6.97
N ARG A 132 -1.75 15.96 -7.34
CA ARG A 132 -2.62 16.96 -6.67
C ARG A 132 -4.12 16.63 -6.72
N ASN A 133 -4.55 15.83 -7.70
CA ASN A 133 -5.95 15.49 -7.93
C ASN A 133 -6.32 14.10 -7.40
N PHE A 134 -5.36 13.28 -6.97
CA PHE A 134 -5.68 11.92 -6.48
C PHE A 134 -6.66 11.91 -5.33
N GLN A 135 -6.55 12.89 -4.43
CA GLN A 135 -7.47 13.01 -3.31
C GLN A 135 -8.92 13.20 -3.80
N GLU A 136 -9.14 14.15 -4.72
CA GLU A 136 -10.45 14.42 -5.31
C GLU A 136 -11.01 13.18 -6.04
N ILE A 137 -10.16 12.51 -6.82
CA ILE A 137 -10.52 11.32 -7.58
C ILE A 137 -10.97 10.18 -6.65
N LEU A 138 -10.28 9.98 -5.51
CA LEU A 138 -10.53 8.88 -4.59
C LEU A 138 -11.70 9.13 -3.62
N GLU A 139 -12.03 10.40 -3.35
CA GLU A 139 -13.18 10.79 -2.53
C GLU A 139 -14.51 10.54 -3.27
N ASP A 140 -14.58 10.91 -4.55
CA ASP A 140 -15.75 10.67 -5.39
C ASP A 140 -15.88 9.18 -5.75
N VAL A 141 -17.06 8.60 -5.49
CA VAL A 141 -17.30 7.17 -5.71
C VAL A 141 -17.16 6.79 -7.18
N THR A 142 -17.71 7.59 -8.09
CA THR A 142 -17.72 7.30 -9.53
C THR A 142 -16.34 7.48 -10.13
N LYS A 143 -15.62 8.55 -9.75
CA LYS A 143 -14.25 8.79 -10.20
C LYS A 143 -13.31 7.70 -9.67
N ARG A 144 -13.46 7.32 -8.40
CA ARG A 144 -12.67 6.24 -7.77
C ARG A 144 -12.83 4.92 -8.50
N GLU A 145 -14.05 4.48 -8.77
CA GLU A 145 -14.29 3.19 -9.45
C GLU A 145 -13.59 3.15 -10.82
N LYS A 146 -13.76 4.20 -11.62
CA LYS A 146 -13.11 4.33 -12.93
C LYS A 146 -11.58 4.38 -12.82
N PHE A 147 -11.06 5.10 -11.82
CA PHE A 147 -9.62 5.17 -11.54
C PHE A 147 -9.05 3.80 -11.15
N LEU A 148 -9.76 3.01 -10.33
CA LEU A 148 -9.30 1.68 -9.93
C LEU A 148 -9.27 0.70 -11.12
N VAL A 149 -10.22 0.80 -12.05
CA VAL A 149 -10.18 0.04 -13.32
C VAL A 149 -8.93 0.41 -14.13
N PHE A 150 -8.59 1.69 -14.21
CA PHE A 150 -7.36 2.14 -14.85
C PHE A 150 -6.11 1.61 -14.13
N CYS A 151 -6.08 1.61 -12.80
CA CYS A 151 -5.01 1.02 -11.99
C CYS A 151 -4.82 -0.48 -12.29
N ALA A 152 -5.91 -1.23 -12.44
CA ALA A 152 -5.82 -2.63 -12.86
C ALA A 152 -5.19 -2.78 -14.25
N LYS A 153 -5.53 -1.88 -15.19
CA LYS A 153 -4.96 -1.87 -16.53
C LYS A 153 -3.48 -1.52 -16.55
N VAL A 154 -3.05 -0.57 -15.71
CA VAL A 154 -1.65 -0.22 -15.48
C VAL A 154 -0.85 -1.48 -15.13
N VAL A 155 -1.32 -2.23 -14.13
CA VAL A 155 -0.65 -3.46 -13.66
C VAL A 155 -0.59 -4.51 -14.76
N GLU A 156 -1.68 -4.71 -15.50
CA GLU A 156 -1.73 -5.66 -16.63
C GLU A 156 -0.68 -5.32 -17.70
N ILE A 157 -0.53 -4.04 -18.05
CA ILE A 157 0.41 -3.57 -19.07
C ILE A 157 1.86 -3.71 -18.56
N CYS A 158 2.15 -3.24 -17.35
CA CYS A 158 3.47 -3.40 -16.73
C CYS A 158 3.88 -4.87 -16.61
N ASN A 159 2.93 -5.76 -16.28
CA ASN A 159 3.19 -7.19 -16.20
C ASN A 159 3.62 -7.80 -17.54
N ARG A 160 3.17 -7.25 -18.68
CA ARG A 160 3.56 -7.74 -20.00
C ARG A 160 4.90 -7.20 -20.46
N ILE A 161 5.21 -5.95 -20.14
CA ILE A 161 6.40 -5.23 -20.64
C ILE A 161 7.63 -5.56 -19.79
N ASN A 162 7.48 -5.62 -18.48
CA ASN A 162 8.60 -5.78 -17.57
C ASN A 162 8.88 -7.25 -17.24
N LYS A 163 8.76 -8.13 -18.25
CA LYS A 163 9.05 -9.57 -18.17
C LYS A 163 10.43 -9.85 -17.60
#